data_AF-A0A7X6SUX3-F1
#
_entry.id   AF-A0A7X6SUX3-F1
#
_cell.length_a   1.000
_cell.length_b   1.000
_cell.length_c   1.000
_cell.angle_alpha   90.00
_cell.angle_beta   90.00
_cell.angle_gamma   90.00
#
_symmetry.space_group_name_H-M   'P 1'
#
loop_
_entity.id
_entity.type
_entity.pdbx_description
1 polymer ?
#
loop_
_entity_poly.entity_id
_entity_poly.type
_entity_poly.pdbx_seq_one_letter_code
_entity_poly.pdbx_strand_id
1 'polypeptide(L)'
;MITGFLVRPDLTHNLVEFELDSAAQFLGGISQDRVAVAFQEDGTDYAALFNPEAKSNGAEPNPVASLGRNAAATGNAAFFSDPTAAICGTVIFVGAEGEDITLDDIRRVKDGIRAVRNYQEDQPEDYRLWRAAVLNMGQLRID
;
A
#
# COMPACT_ATOMS: atom_id res chain seq x y z
N MET A 1 -8.90 15.88 -12.95
CA MET A 1 -9.41 15.45 -11.64
C MET A 1 -9.81 13.99 -11.73
N ILE A 2 -9.35 13.19 -10.78
CA ILE A 2 -9.66 11.76 -10.65
C ILE A 2 -10.09 11.46 -9.21
N THR A 3 -10.81 10.36 -9.04
CA THR A 3 -11.19 9.78 -7.76
C THR A 3 -10.24 8.63 -7.43
N GLY A 4 -9.64 8.66 -6.25
CA GLY A 4 -8.84 7.57 -5.72
C GLY A 4 -9.34 7.11 -4.36
N PHE A 5 -8.87 5.95 -3.93
CA PHE A 5 -9.18 5.37 -2.64
C PHE A 5 -7.96 5.43 -1.74
N LEU A 6 -7.98 6.38 -0.81
CA LEU A 6 -6.89 6.63 0.13
C LEU A 6 -6.95 5.60 1.26
N VAL A 7 -5.83 4.92 1.52
CA VAL A 7 -5.68 3.95 2.61
C VAL A 7 -4.43 4.27 3.42
N ARG A 8 -4.59 4.37 4.74
CA ARG A 8 -3.51 4.64 5.69
C ARG A 8 -2.94 3.35 6.29
N PRO A 9 -1.73 3.40 6.88
CA PRO A 9 -1.12 2.25 7.56
C PRO A 9 -1.99 1.61 8.65
N ASP A 10 -2.85 2.40 9.32
CA ASP A 10 -3.78 1.95 10.36
C ASP A 10 -5.10 1.36 9.82
N LEU A 11 -5.18 1.11 8.50
CA LEU A 11 -6.34 0.60 7.77
C LEU A 11 -7.52 1.57 7.66
N THR A 12 -7.40 2.80 8.17
CA THR A 12 -8.39 3.84 7.90
C THR A 12 -8.33 4.25 6.44
N HIS A 13 -9.49 4.53 5.85
CA HIS A 13 -9.60 4.77 4.42
C HIS A 13 -10.77 5.67 4.07
N ASN A 14 -10.64 6.39 2.96
CA ASN A 14 -11.68 7.27 2.42
C ASN A 14 -11.48 7.49 0.92
N LEU A 15 -12.54 7.88 0.21
CA LEU A 15 -12.41 8.39 -1.15
C LEU A 15 -11.81 9.79 -1.12
N VAL A 16 -11.03 10.12 -2.14
CA VAL A 16 -10.43 11.45 -2.36
C VAL A 16 -10.53 11.81 -3.84
N GLU A 17 -10.81 13.07 -4.12
CA GLU A 17 -10.76 13.65 -5.46
C GLU A 17 -9.53 14.56 -5.56
N PHE A 18 -8.73 14.40 -6.61
CA PHE A 18 -7.48 15.13 -6.77
C PHE A 18 -7.03 15.17 -8.24
N GLU A 19 -6.07 16.05 -8.54
CA GLU A 19 -5.31 15.98 -9.79
C GLU A 19 -4.11 15.06 -9.59
N LEU A 20 -3.81 14.18 -10.55
CA LEU A 20 -2.75 13.16 -10.42
C LEU A 20 -1.40 13.77 -10.05
N ASP A 21 -1.05 14.92 -10.64
CA ASP A 21 0.19 15.67 -10.34
C ASP A 21 0.23 16.26 -8.92
N SER A 22 -0.93 16.35 -8.26
CA SER A 22 -1.09 16.87 -6.90
C SER A 22 -1.27 15.75 -5.87
N ALA A 23 -1.12 14.46 -6.21
CA ALA A 23 -1.38 13.37 -5.26
C ALA A 23 -0.40 13.38 -4.07
N ALA A 24 0.85 13.82 -4.29
CA ALA A 24 1.89 13.94 -3.26
C ALA A 24 1.41 14.66 -1.97
N GLN A 25 0.51 15.65 -2.08
CA GLN A 25 -0.03 16.39 -0.93
C GLN A 25 -0.82 15.50 0.05
N PHE A 26 -1.43 14.42 -0.46
CA PHE A 26 -2.16 13.44 0.35
C PHE A 26 -1.26 12.33 0.90
N LEU A 27 -0.10 12.12 0.27
CA LEU A 27 0.87 11.07 0.62
C LEU A 27 1.85 11.51 1.71
N GLY A 28 1.75 12.77 2.17
CA GLY A 28 2.57 13.32 3.26
C GLY A 28 4.01 13.65 2.83
N GLY A 29 4.23 13.98 1.55
CA GLY A 29 5.54 14.32 1.00
C GLY A 29 5.47 15.28 -0.18
N ILE A 30 6.60 15.45 -0.85
CA ILE A 30 6.73 16.27 -2.08
C ILE A 30 6.91 15.42 -3.34
N SER A 31 7.17 14.12 -3.17
CA SER A 31 7.38 13.15 -4.23
C SER A 31 6.28 12.10 -4.22
N GLN A 32 6.01 11.54 -5.39
CA GLN A 32 5.09 10.42 -5.58
C GLN A 32 5.70 9.44 -6.57
N ASP A 33 5.42 8.16 -6.36
CA ASP A 33 5.74 7.09 -7.28
C ASP A 33 4.53 6.16 -7.42
N ARG A 34 4.54 5.31 -8.45
CA ARG A 34 3.43 4.43 -8.80
C ARG A 34 3.92 2.99 -8.86
N VAL A 35 3.14 2.10 -8.26
CA VAL A 35 3.42 0.66 -8.27
C VAL A 35 2.17 -0.13 -8.60
N ALA A 36 2.31 -1.18 -9.40
CA ALA A 36 1.25 -2.13 -9.67
C ALA A 36 0.93 -2.95 -8.42
N VAL A 37 -0.36 -3.15 -8.17
CA VAL A 37 -0.88 -3.91 -7.03
C VAL A 37 -2.04 -4.78 -7.51
N ALA A 38 -2.14 -5.98 -6.95
CA ALA A 38 -3.18 -6.96 -7.27
C ALA A 38 -3.69 -7.59 -5.98
N PHE A 39 -5.00 -7.83 -5.90
CA PHE A 39 -5.64 -8.42 -4.71
C PHE A 39 -6.42 -9.71 -5.03
N GLN A 40 -6.43 -10.11 -6.31
CA GLN A 40 -6.97 -11.38 -6.80
C GLN A 40 -6.03 -11.94 -7.87
N GLU A 41 -6.10 -13.25 -8.12
CA GLU A 41 -5.33 -13.94 -9.18
C GLU A 41 -5.92 -13.73 -10.58
N ASP A 42 -6.89 -12.83 -10.75
CA ASP A 42 -7.61 -12.63 -12.01
C ASP A 42 -6.83 -11.80 -13.05
N GLY A 43 -5.61 -11.36 -12.70
CA GLY A 43 -4.72 -10.60 -13.59
C GLY A 43 -5.14 -9.15 -13.80
N THR A 44 -6.08 -8.62 -13.00
CA THR A 44 -6.43 -7.20 -13.06
C THR A 44 -5.48 -6.41 -12.17
N ASP A 45 -4.53 -5.74 -12.81
CA ASP A 45 -3.63 -4.82 -12.14
C ASP A 45 -4.29 -3.45 -11.99
N TYR A 46 -4.12 -2.85 -10.82
CA TYR A 46 -4.37 -1.43 -10.61
C TYR A 46 -3.16 -0.79 -9.92
N ALA A 47 -3.16 0.53 -9.78
CA ALA A 47 -1.99 1.26 -9.31
C ALA A 47 -2.20 1.79 -7.89
N ALA A 48 -1.13 1.72 -7.09
CA ALA A 48 -1.02 2.43 -5.83
C ALA A 48 -0.04 3.59 -6.00
N LEU A 49 -0.50 4.80 -5.72
CA LEU A 49 0.33 5.99 -5.57
C LEU A 49 0.85 6.04 -4.14
N PHE A 50 2.15 6.25 -3.98
CA PHE A 50 2.80 6.29 -2.67
C PHE A 50 3.98 7.27 -2.66
N ASN A 51 4.39 7.70 -1.47
CA ASN A 51 5.59 8.51 -1.31
C ASN A 51 6.82 7.57 -1.21
N PRO A 52 7.75 7.57 -2.18
CA PRO A 52 8.90 6.67 -2.17
C PRO A 52 9.88 6.96 -1.01
N GLU A 53 9.90 8.19 -0.50
CA GLU A 53 10.75 8.59 0.63
C GLU A 53 10.14 8.22 1.99
N ALA A 54 8.88 7.76 2.03
CA ALA A 54 8.21 7.43 3.29
C ALA A 54 8.99 6.39 4.09
N LYS A 55 9.55 5.37 3.42
CA LYS A 55 10.32 4.32 4.06
C LYS A 55 11.63 4.84 4.68
N SER A 56 12.40 5.64 3.95
CA SER A 56 13.63 6.24 4.46
C SER A 56 13.39 7.27 5.56
N ASN A 57 12.19 7.85 5.60
CA ASN A 57 11.75 8.75 6.67
C ASN A 57 11.15 8.00 7.88
N GLY A 58 11.19 6.67 7.89
CA GLY A 58 10.70 5.86 9.00
C GLY A 58 9.18 5.83 9.16
N ALA A 59 8.43 6.11 8.09
CA ALA A 59 6.97 6.00 8.11
C ALA A 59 6.52 4.56 8.32
N GLU A 60 5.35 4.39 8.94
CA GLU A 60 4.72 3.09 9.16
C GLU A 60 4.49 2.35 7.83
N PRO A 61 4.72 1.02 7.77
CA PRO A 61 4.40 0.24 6.59
C PRO A 61 2.89 0.25 6.33
N ASN A 62 2.49 0.36 5.07
CA ASN A 62 1.12 0.17 4.63
C ASN A 62 0.91 -1.32 4.30
N PRO A 63 0.25 -2.09 5.18
CA PRO A 63 0.16 -3.54 4.99
C PRO A 63 -0.72 -3.92 3.79
N VAL A 64 -1.73 -3.10 3.46
CA VAL A 64 -2.64 -3.37 2.34
C VAL A 64 -1.91 -3.20 1.01
N ALA A 65 -1.21 -2.08 0.82
CA ALA A 65 -0.43 -1.87 -0.39
C ALA A 65 0.75 -2.84 -0.50
N SER A 66 1.40 -3.18 0.61
CA SER A 66 2.50 -4.16 0.62
C SER A 66 2.02 -5.56 0.22
N LEU A 67 0.86 -5.98 0.72
CA LEU A 67 0.21 -7.23 0.31
C LEU A 67 -0.09 -7.21 -1.20
N GLY A 68 -0.74 -6.14 -1.68
CA GLY A 68 -1.11 -6.02 -3.07
C GLY A 68 0.08 -6.01 -4.03
N ARG A 69 1.18 -5.34 -3.65
CA ARG A 69 2.43 -5.33 -4.42
C ARG A 69 3.05 -6.73 -4.48
N ASN A 70 3.08 -7.44 -3.35
CA ASN A 70 3.66 -8.79 -3.29
C ASN A 70 2.88 -9.77 -4.17
N ALA A 71 1.54 -9.70 -4.11
CA ALA A 71 0.67 -10.52 -4.94
C ALA A 71 0.88 -10.22 -6.43
N ALA A 72 0.96 -8.95 -6.84
CA ALA A 72 1.25 -8.57 -8.23
C ALA A 72 2.62 -9.07 -8.71
N ALA A 73 3.65 -8.97 -7.86
CA ALA A 73 5.02 -9.34 -8.24
C ALA A 73 5.25 -10.86 -8.32
N THR A 74 4.52 -11.66 -7.53
CA THR A 74 4.85 -13.08 -7.33
C THR A 74 3.71 -14.03 -7.69
N GLY A 75 2.49 -13.53 -7.92
CA GLY A 75 1.28 -14.33 -8.00
C GLY A 75 0.95 -15.07 -6.70
N ASN A 76 1.65 -14.77 -5.60
CA ASN A 76 1.48 -15.43 -4.32
C ASN A 76 0.97 -14.42 -3.29
N ALA A 77 -0.26 -14.65 -2.80
CA ALA A 77 -0.88 -13.87 -1.75
C ALA A 77 -0.38 -14.23 -0.33
N ALA A 78 0.73 -14.98 -0.19
CA ALA A 78 1.36 -15.24 1.09
C ALA A 78 1.67 -13.92 1.81
N PHE A 79 1.17 -13.80 3.04
CA PHE A 79 1.28 -12.59 3.84
C PHE A 79 2.73 -12.32 4.26
N PHE A 80 3.18 -11.08 4.03
CA PHE A 80 4.27 -10.39 4.74
C PHE A 80 5.60 -11.14 4.93
N SER A 81 6.09 -11.82 3.91
CA SER A 81 7.38 -12.53 3.94
C SER A 81 8.58 -11.67 3.55
N ASP A 82 8.39 -10.63 2.73
CA ASP A 82 9.47 -9.74 2.27
C ASP A 82 9.30 -8.30 2.80
N PRO A 83 10.03 -7.90 3.87
CA PRO A 83 10.02 -6.53 4.39
C PRO A 83 10.75 -5.52 3.49
N THR A 84 11.58 -5.97 2.53
CA THR A 84 12.31 -5.06 1.63
C THR A 84 11.39 -4.43 0.59
N ALA A 85 10.40 -5.19 0.12
CA ALA A 85 9.39 -4.73 -0.84
C ALA A 85 8.24 -3.92 -0.21
N ALA A 86 8.18 -3.79 1.11
CA ALA A 86 7.10 -3.09 1.81
C ALA A 86 6.97 -1.61 1.37
N ILE A 87 5.73 -1.19 1.11
CA ILE A 87 5.35 0.20 0.85
C ILE A 87 5.03 0.86 2.18
N CYS A 88 5.56 2.06 2.43
CA CYS A 88 5.36 2.79 3.68
C CYS A 88 4.53 4.06 3.47
N GLY A 89 3.83 4.48 4.52
CA GLY A 89 3.00 5.68 4.55
C GLY A 89 1.59 5.51 3.98
N THR A 90 0.91 6.63 3.78
CA THR A 90 -0.39 6.68 3.13
C THR A 90 -0.24 6.33 1.66
N VAL A 91 -1.21 5.60 1.11
CA VAL A 91 -1.28 5.27 -0.31
C VAL A 91 -2.65 5.65 -0.87
N ILE A 92 -2.70 5.93 -2.17
CA ILE A 92 -3.96 6.13 -2.89
C ILE A 92 -4.03 5.09 -4.01
N PHE A 93 -5.05 4.25 -3.97
CA PHE A 93 -5.35 3.34 -5.07
C PHE A 93 -6.12 4.09 -6.16
N VAL A 94 -5.72 3.88 -7.41
CA VAL A 94 -6.29 4.45 -8.64
C VAL A 94 -6.35 3.36 -9.71
N GLY A 95 -7.03 3.63 -10.83
CA GLY A 95 -6.98 2.72 -11.98
C GLY A 95 -5.55 2.52 -12.51
N ALA A 96 -5.34 1.52 -13.37
CA ALA A 96 -4.01 1.04 -13.76
C ALA A 96 -3.13 2.15 -14.37
N GLU A 97 -3.73 3.03 -15.17
CA GLU A 97 -3.06 4.15 -15.83
C GLU A 97 -3.14 5.46 -15.03
N GLY A 98 -3.72 5.42 -13.82
CA GLY A 98 -3.95 6.60 -12.98
C GLY A 98 -5.31 7.26 -13.23
N GLU A 99 -6.26 6.54 -13.79
CA GLU A 99 -7.66 6.92 -13.95
C GLU A 99 -8.48 6.74 -12.67
N ASP A 100 -9.77 7.11 -12.73
CA ASP A 100 -10.71 6.94 -11.64
C ASP A 100 -10.74 5.48 -11.15
N ILE A 101 -10.66 5.31 -9.83
CA ILE A 101 -10.87 4.00 -9.22
C ILE A 101 -12.34 3.58 -9.37
N THR A 102 -12.59 2.35 -9.83
CA THR A 102 -13.96 1.85 -9.98
C THR A 102 -14.51 1.33 -8.65
N LEU A 103 -15.84 1.12 -8.60
CA LEU A 103 -16.48 0.50 -7.44
C LEU A 103 -15.98 -0.93 -7.19
N ASP A 104 -15.62 -1.66 -8.24
CA ASP A 104 -15.12 -3.03 -8.12
C ASP A 104 -13.68 -3.05 -7.58
N ASP A 105 -12.83 -2.10 -8.01
CA ASP A 105 -11.49 -1.91 -7.45
C ASP A 105 -11.56 -1.56 -5.95
N ILE A 106 -12.47 -0.65 -5.57
CA ILE A 106 -12.70 -0.30 -4.16
C ILE A 106 -13.10 -1.54 -3.34
N ARG A 107 -13.97 -2.41 -3.88
CA ARG A 107 -14.37 -3.65 -3.21
C ARG A 107 -13.17 -4.58 -3.00
N ARG A 108 -12.32 -4.75 -4.03
CA ARG A 108 -11.10 -5.58 -3.95
C ARG A 108 -10.10 -5.04 -2.93
N VAL A 109 -9.87 -3.73 -2.89
CA VAL A 109 -9.02 -3.12 -1.87
C VAL A 109 -9.61 -3.33 -0.47
N LYS A 110 -10.93 -3.24 -0.30
CA LYS A 110 -11.61 -3.54 0.97
C LYS A 110 -11.48 -4.99 1.40
N ASP A 111 -11.50 -5.93 0.46
CA ASP A 111 -11.20 -7.33 0.73
C ASP A 111 -9.76 -7.49 1.21
N GLY A 112 -8.80 -6.80 0.57
CA GLY A 112 -7.42 -6.69 1.04
C GLY A 112 -7.31 -6.15 2.47
N ILE A 113 -8.02 -5.05 2.79
CA ILE A 113 -8.09 -4.49 4.15
C ILE A 113 -8.62 -5.52 5.14
N ARG A 114 -9.66 -6.26 4.79
CA ARG A 114 -10.23 -7.31 5.63
C ARG A 114 -9.24 -8.45 5.84
N ALA A 115 -8.57 -8.89 4.79
CA ALA A 115 -7.58 -9.96 4.85
C ALA A 115 -6.39 -9.58 5.75
N VAL A 116 -5.89 -8.35 5.61
CA VAL A 116 -4.85 -7.79 6.49
C VAL A 116 -5.32 -7.71 7.94
N ARG A 117 -6.54 -7.21 8.20
CA ARG A 117 -7.08 -7.12 9.56
C ARG A 117 -7.15 -8.48 10.23
N ASN A 118 -7.70 -9.48 9.52
CA ASN A 118 -7.75 -10.85 10.02
C ASN A 118 -6.34 -11.38 10.30
N TYR A 119 -5.38 -11.15 9.40
CA TYR A 119 -3.99 -11.58 9.64
C TYR A 119 -3.36 -10.92 10.88
N GLN A 120 -3.61 -9.63 11.11
CA GLN A 120 -3.14 -8.92 12.31
C GLN A 120 -3.74 -9.51 13.60
N GLU A 121 -4.98 -9.99 13.55
CA GLU A 121 -5.67 -10.60 14.69
C GLU A 121 -5.24 -12.07 14.91
N ASP A 122 -5.12 -12.84 13.83
CA ASP A 122 -4.79 -14.28 13.85
C ASP A 122 -3.30 -14.54 14.06
N GLN A 123 -2.43 -13.68 13.54
CA GLN A 123 -0.96 -13.81 13.57
C GLN A 123 -0.26 -12.51 14.04
N PRO A 124 -0.55 -12.03 15.27
CA PRO A 124 -0.08 -10.73 15.75
C PRO A 124 1.44 -10.64 15.88
N GLU A 125 2.11 -11.73 16.28
CA GLU A 125 3.57 -11.75 16.42
C GLU A 125 4.28 -11.69 15.06
N ASP A 126 3.82 -12.45 14.07
CA ASP A 126 4.39 -12.43 12.72
C ASP A 126 4.24 -11.05 12.09
N TYR A 127 3.05 -10.44 12.21
CA TYR A 127 2.82 -9.06 11.77
C TYR A 127 3.77 -8.07 12.47
N ARG A 128 3.94 -8.20 13.78
CA ARG A 128 4.84 -7.34 14.57
C ARG A 128 6.28 -7.49 14.13
N LEU A 129 6.75 -8.71 13.86
CA LEU A 129 8.11 -8.99 13.39
C LEU A 129 8.35 -8.40 12.01
N TRP A 130 7.42 -8.61 11.07
CA TRP A 130 7.50 -8.00 9.75
C TRP A 130 7.54 -6.47 9.83
N ARG A 131 6.60 -5.86 10.58
CA ARG A 131 6.56 -4.41 10.77
C ARG A 131 7.87 -3.87 11.35
N ALA A 132 8.40 -4.53 12.39
CA ALA A 132 9.67 -4.16 12.99
C ALA A 132 10.83 -4.25 11.99
N ALA A 133 10.87 -5.30 11.17
CA ALA A 133 11.90 -5.44 10.13
C ALA A 133 11.82 -4.30 9.11
N VAL A 134 10.63 -3.91 8.64
CA VAL A 134 10.46 -2.79 7.71
C VAL A 134 10.95 -1.48 8.33
N LEU A 135 10.59 -1.19 9.57
CA LEU A 135 10.99 0.04 10.27
C LEU A 135 12.50 0.09 10.50
N ASN A 136 13.11 -1.03 10.90
CA ASN A 136 14.56 -1.12 11.10
C ASN A 136 15.34 -0.90 9.79
N MET A 137 14.81 -1.37 8.65
CA MET A 137 15.40 -1.11 7.33
C MET A 137 15.33 0.36 6.93
N GLY A 138 14.23 1.05 7.26
CA GLY A 138 14.10 2.49 7.01
C GLY A 138 15.03 3.36 7.86
N GLN A 139 15.44 2.85 9.03
CA GLN A 139 16.31 3.55 9.98
C GLN A 139 17.80 3.23 9.84
N LEU A 140 18.18 2.25 9.01
CA LEU A 140 19.57 1.88 8.75
C LEU A 140 20.29 2.98 7.97
N ARG A 141 20.67 4.05 8.67
CA ARG A 141 21.78 4.93 8.28
C ARG A 141 23.07 4.20 8.63
N ILE A 142 23.78 3.74 7.61
CA ILE A 142 25.20 3.45 7.74
C ILE A 142 25.90 4.80 7.58
N ASP A 143 26.39 5.34 8.69
CA ASP A 143 27.28 6.52 8.70
C ASP A 143 28.63 6.19 8.04
#